data_AF-A0A497BIK4-F1
#
_entry.id   AF-A0A497BIK4-F1
#
_cell.length_a   1.000
_cell.length_b   1.000
_cell.length_c   1.000
_cell.angle_alpha   90.00
_cell.angle_beta   90.00
_cell.angle_gamma   90.00
#
_symmetry.space_group_name_H-M   'P 1'
#
loop_
_entity.id
_entity.type
_entity.pdbx_description
1 polymer ?
#
loop_
_entity_poly.entity_id
_entity_poly.type
_entity_poly.pdbx_seq_one_letter_code
_entity_poly.pdbx_strand_id
1 'polypeptide(L)' 'MARKEGKKNRKLGRASRKPKTARYKARDQRFKNKLKRVRQSSGEAAAEQYALEHRRKRLGE' A
#
# COMPACT_ATOMS: atom_id res chain seq x y z
N MET A 1 24.13 14.59 16.35
CA MET A 1 24.01 13.66 15.19
C MET A 1 23.19 12.44 15.63
N ALA A 2 21.97 12.26 15.12
CA ALA A 2 21.09 11.16 15.54
C ALA A 2 21.56 9.83 14.95
N ARG A 3 22.04 8.91 15.82
CA ARG A 3 22.44 7.55 15.46
C ARG A 3 21.19 6.76 15.06
N LYS A 4 21.12 6.31 13.80
CA LYS A 4 20.06 5.40 13.32
C LYS A 4 20.30 4.00 13.89
N GLU A 5 19.85 3.77 15.13
CA GLU A 5 19.92 2.45 15.75
C GLU A 5 18.99 1.46 15.03
N GLY A 6 19.60 0.37 14.58
CA GLY A 6 18.99 -0.96 14.45
C GLY A 6 17.74 -1.08 13.60
N LYS A 7 17.90 -1.48 12.33
CA LYS A 7 16.84 -2.20 11.62
C LYS A 7 16.59 -3.52 12.36
N LYS A 8 15.71 -3.52 13.37
CA LYS A 8 15.26 -4.74 14.05
C LYS A 8 14.76 -5.70 12.97
N ASN A 9 15.40 -6.87 12.87
CA ASN A 9 15.04 -7.94 11.95
C ASN A 9 13.52 -8.16 12.03
N ARG A 10 12.76 -7.68 11.04
CA ARG A 10 11.32 -7.93 11.01
C ARG A 10 11.16 -9.45 10.92
N LYS A 11 10.75 -10.10 12.01
CA LYS A 11 10.45 -11.54 12.02
C LYS A 11 9.64 -11.87 10.77
N LEU A 12 10.23 -12.67 9.88
CA LEU A 12 9.57 -13.12 8.66
C LEU A 12 8.22 -13.73 9.04
N GLY A 13 7.17 -13.37 8.30
CA GLY A 13 5.79 -13.81 8.61
C GLY A 13 5.04 -13.00 9.66
N ARG A 14 5.55 -11.87 10.20
CA ARG A 14 4.73 -10.99 11.06
C ARG A 14 3.45 -10.51 10.36
N ALA A 15 3.51 -10.33 9.03
CA ALA A 15 2.36 -9.90 8.23
C ALA A 15 1.32 -11.00 8.03
N SER A 16 1.73 -12.28 7.94
CA SER A 16 0.81 -13.42 7.77
C SER A 16 0.10 -13.82 9.06
N ARG A 17 0.77 -13.64 10.22
CA ARG A 17 0.18 -13.83 11.56
C ARG A 17 -0.78 -12.72 11.99
N LYS A 18 -0.91 -11.64 11.21
CA LYS A 18 -1.82 -10.55 11.57
C LYS A 18 -3.28 -10.98 11.35
N PRO A 19 -4.21 -10.54 12.22
CA PRO A 19 -5.63 -10.80 12.02
C PRO A 19 -6.08 -10.31 10.64
N LYS A 20 -7.08 -10.97 10.06
CA LYS A 20 -7.59 -10.70 8.70
C LYS A 20 -7.85 -9.20 8.49
N THR A 21 -8.42 -8.51 9.49
CA THR A 21 -8.66 -7.06 9.51
C THR A 21 -7.38 -6.23 9.31
N ALA A 22 -6.27 -6.63 9.92
CA ALA A 22 -4.98 -5.95 9.73
C ALA A 22 -4.35 -6.25 8.36
N ARG A 23 -4.65 -7.41 7.74
CA ARG A 23 -4.27 -7.67 6.34
C ARG A 23 -5.06 -6.78 5.38
N TYR A 24 -6.37 -6.59 5.60
CA TYR A 24 -7.19 -5.64 4.84
C TYR A 24 -6.67 -4.21 4.95
N LYS A 25 -6.43 -3.73 6.18
CA LYS A 25 -5.85 -2.40 6.42
C LYS A 25 -4.50 -2.21 5.72
N ALA A 26 -3.64 -3.22 5.73
CA ALA A 26 -2.35 -3.17 5.02
C ALA A 26 -2.51 -3.14 3.49
N ARG A 27 -3.48 -3.85 2.92
CA ARG A 27 -3.77 -3.82 1.48
C ARG A 27 -4.29 -2.44 1.06
N ASP A 28 -5.21 -1.87 1.83
CA ASP A 28 -5.74 -0.52 1.59
C ASP A 28 -4.65 0.55 1.69
N GLN A 29 -3.76 0.44 2.68
CA GLN A 29 -2.63 1.35 2.81
C GLN A 29 -1.66 1.26 1.62
N ARG A 30 -1.43 0.05 1.06
CA ARG A 30 -0.60 -0.11 -0.14
C ARG A 30 -1.21 0.57 -1.36
N PHE A 31 -2.53 0.45 -1.53
CA PHE A 31 -3.26 1.14 -2.58
C PHE A 31 -3.11 2.66 -2.45
N LYS A 32 -3.42 3.23 -1.27
CA LYS A 32 -3.25 4.67 -0.99
C LYS A 32 -1.83 5.16 -1.25
N ASN A 33 -0.82 4.41 -0.81
CA ASN A 33 0.58 4.76 -1.02
C ASN A 33 1.01 4.67 -2.49
N LYS A 34 0.40 3.78 -3.28
CA LYS A 34 0.67 3.71 -4.72
C LYS A 34 -0.05 4.83 -5.47
N LEU A 35 -1.31 5.10 -5.13
CA LEU A 35 -2.08 6.21 -5.67
C LEU A 35 -1.36 7.55 -5.45
N LYS A 36 -0.86 7.80 -4.23
CA LYS A 36 -0.05 8.99 -3.93
C LYS A 36 1.20 9.09 -4.81
N ARG A 37 1.91 7.97 -5.01
CA ARG A 37 3.11 7.94 -5.85
C ARG A 37 2.79 8.23 -7.32
N VAL A 38 1.72 7.63 -7.85
CA VAL A 38 1.27 7.88 -9.23
C VAL A 38 0.89 9.34 -9.41
N ARG A 39 0.15 9.93 -8.45
CA ARG A 39 -0.20 11.37 -8.49
C ARG A 39 1.04 12.26 -8.52
N GLN A 40 2.07 11.90 -7.75
CA GLN A 40 3.32 12.65 -7.70
C GLN A 40 4.16 12.49 -8.98
N SER A 41 4.18 11.31 -9.60
CA SER A 41 5.05 11.04 -10.76
C SER A 41 4.40 11.37 -12.10
N SER A 42 3.08 11.20 -12.21
CA SER A 42 2.37 11.10 -13.48
C SER A 42 1.12 12.00 -13.54
N GLY A 43 0.85 12.76 -12.47
CA GLY A 43 -0.27 13.71 -12.40
C GLY A 43 -1.60 13.08 -11.96
N GLU A 44 -2.64 13.92 -11.90
CA GLU A 44 -3.96 13.54 -11.39
C GLU A 44 -4.70 12.55 -12.30
N ALA A 45 -4.71 12.77 -13.62
CA ALA A 45 -5.40 11.91 -14.56
C ALA A 45 -4.92 10.44 -14.49
N ALA A 46 -3.60 10.22 -14.36
CA ALA A 46 -3.03 8.89 -14.22
C ALA A 46 -3.41 8.24 -12.87
N ALA A 47 -3.51 9.02 -11.80
CA ALA A 47 -3.95 8.53 -10.49
C ALA A 47 -5.43 8.13 -10.51
N GLU A 48 -6.28 8.88 -11.19
CA GLU A 48 -7.70 8.56 -11.37
C GLU A 48 -7.90 7.26 -12.15
N GLN A 49 -7.20 7.10 -13.28
CA GLN A 49 -7.22 5.85 -14.05
C GLN A 49 -6.78 4.66 -13.20
N TYR A 50 -5.68 4.81 -12.44
CA TYR A 50 -5.22 3.77 -11.52
C TYR A 50 -6.26 3.41 -10.45
N ALA A 51 -6.98 4.40 -9.90
CA ALA A 51 -8.04 4.16 -8.93
C ALA A 51 -9.23 3.42 -9.55
N LEU A 52 -9.63 3.79 -10.78
CA LEU A 52 -10.71 3.14 -11.53
C LEU A 52 -10.39 1.68 -11.85
N GLU A 53 -9.20 1.40 -12.40
CA GLU A 53 -8.77 0.03 -12.67
C GLU A 53 -8.73 -0.83 -11.41
N HIS A 54 -8.23 -0.26 -10.30
CA HIS A 54 -8.19 -0.96 -9.04
C HIS A 54 -9.60 -1.25 -8.49
N ARG A 55 -10.58 -0.35 -8.74
CA ARG A 55 -11.99 -0.57 -8.39
C ARG A 55 -12.60 -1.71 -9.21
N ARG A 56 -12.42 -1.71 -10.55
CA ARG A 56 -12.89 -2.78 -11.45
C ARG A 56 -12.40 -4.16 -11.01
N LYS A 57 -11.08 -4.29 -10.80
CA LYS A 57 -10.44 -5.52 -10.28
C LYS A 57 -10.98 -5.98 -8.92
N ARG A 58 -11.55 -5.08 -8.10
CA ARG A 58 -12.14 -5.42 -6.80
C ARG A 58 -13.59 -5.90 -6.94
N LEU A 59 -14.31 -5.39 -7.94
CA LEU A 59 -15.69 -5.76 -8.26
C LEU A 59 -15.75 -7.04 -9.11
N GLY A 60 -14.64 -7.46 -9.71
CA GLY A 60 -14.57 -8.65 -10.55
C GLY A 60 -14.98 -8.40 -12.00
N GLU A 61 -14.94 -7.13 -12.42
CA GLU A 61 -15.11 -6.66 -13.80
C GLU A 61 -13.82 -6.82 -14.62
#